data_AF-A0A7K8DSA0-F1
#
_entry.id   AF-A0A7K8DSA0-F1
#
_cell.length_a   1.000
_cell.length_b   1.000
_cell.length_c   1.000
_cell.angle_alpha   90.00
_cell.angle_beta   90.00
_cell.angle_gamma   90.00
#
_symmetry.space_group_name_H-M   'P 1'
#
loop_
_entity.id
_entity.type
_entity.pdbx_description
1 polymer ?
#
loop_
_entity_poly.entity_id
_entity_poly.type
_entity_poly.pdbx_seq_one_letter_code
_entity_poly.pdbx_strand_id
1 'polypeptide(L)'
;SHHLSVNVMGASLMADLLRSTIGALNTSLDTEVETSNLICLPQPTGLTRQQYLNTFLPLGALVLLCLVQVYPFRLRRAIASFYFPKREKTRVLFLYNKLLLQRRTLLYLQRGRVARLARQPPGLGTLLLQRCRQRWPWLRRCFRQRCTLCGTPETPQHEHCPSPDCVALYCERCW
;
A
#
# COMPACT_ATOMS: atom_id res chain seq x y z
N SER A 1 36.08 -48.52 -19.18
CA SER A 1 37.02 -48.52 -20.32
C SER A 1 36.23 -48.41 -21.61
N HIS A 2 36.20 -47.24 -22.23
CA HIS A 2 35.51 -47.00 -23.50
C HIS A 2 36.56 -46.86 -24.60
N HIS A 3 36.60 -47.81 -25.54
CA HIS A 3 37.53 -47.80 -26.67
C HIS A 3 36.81 -47.22 -27.89
N LEU A 4 37.23 -46.04 -28.35
CA LEU A 4 36.61 -45.35 -29.48
C LEU A 4 37.53 -45.49 -30.70
N SER A 5 37.21 -46.43 -31.58
CA SER A 5 37.96 -46.66 -32.83
C SER A 5 37.34 -45.88 -33.98
N VAL A 6 38.05 -44.88 -34.50
CA VAL A 6 37.64 -44.11 -35.69
C VAL A 6 38.24 -44.76 -36.93
N ASN A 7 37.39 -45.39 -37.76
CA ASN A 7 37.80 -46.00 -39.03
C ASN A 7 37.50 -45.05 -40.20
N VAL A 8 38.53 -44.54 -40.87
CA VAL A 8 38.38 -43.66 -42.05
C VAL A 8 38.35 -44.52 -43.31
N MET A 9 37.26 -44.49 -44.08
CA MET A 9 37.13 -45.21 -45.36
C MET A 9 37.30 -44.28 -46.56
N GLY A 10 38.08 -44.70 -47.57
CA GLY A 10 38.38 -43.95 -48.80
C GLY A 10 39.86 -43.95 -49.19
N ALA A 11 40.17 -43.89 -50.49
CA ALA A 11 41.53 -43.90 -51.06
C ALA A 11 41.97 -42.52 -51.60
N SER A 12 41.57 -41.44 -50.91
CA SER A 12 41.96 -40.08 -51.26
C SER A 12 43.20 -39.65 -50.46
N LEU A 13 44.03 -38.77 -51.03
CA LEU A 13 45.23 -38.23 -50.37
C LEU A 13 44.91 -37.62 -48.99
N MET A 14 43.74 -37.02 -48.81
CA MET A 14 43.29 -36.48 -47.52
C MET A 14 42.98 -37.59 -46.51
N ALA A 15 42.44 -38.73 -46.95
CA ALA A 15 42.21 -39.88 -46.10
C ALA A 15 43.53 -40.50 -45.63
N ASP A 16 44.56 -40.52 -46.48
CA ASP A 16 45.88 -41.03 -46.11
C ASP A 16 46.64 -40.08 -45.17
N LEU A 17 46.50 -38.77 -45.34
CA LEU A 17 47.02 -37.80 -44.37
C LEU A 17 46.34 -37.97 -43.01
N LEU A 18 45.01 -38.13 -42.97
CA LEU A 18 44.28 -38.36 -41.72
C LEU A 18 44.63 -39.69 -41.07
N ARG A 19 44.85 -40.77 -41.84
CA ARG A 19 45.34 -42.05 -41.29
C ARG A 19 46.74 -41.92 -40.70
N SER A 20 47.62 -41.18 -41.37
CA SER A 20 48.99 -40.95 -40.90
C SER A 20 49.03 -40.14 -39.61
N THR A 21 48.20 -39.09 -39.50
CA THR A 21 48.11 -38.29 -38.28
C THR A 21 47.41 -39.04 -37.14
N ILE A 22 46.34 -39.80 -37.41
CA ILE A 22 45.67 -40.62 -36.39
C ILE A 22 46.58 -41.77 -35.91
N GLY A 23 47.38 -42.36 -36.80
CA GLY A 23 48.37 -43.39 -36.44
C GLY A 23 49.51 -42.85 -35.55
N ALA A 24 49.99 -41.63 -35.81
CA ALA A 24 50.97 -40.95 -34.97
C ALA A 24 50.38 -40.41 -33.65
N LEU A 25 49.08 -40.11 -33.63
CA LEU A 25 48.36 -39.68 -32.43
C LEU A 25 47.93 -40.87 -31.54
N ASN A 26 47.78 -42.06 -32.11
CA ASN A 26 47.44 -43.28 -31.36
C ASN A 26 48.49 -43.66 -30.31
N THR A 27 49.76 -43.29 -30.52
CA THR A 27 50.84 -43.48 -29.53
C THR A 27 50.90 -42.38 -28.46
N SER A 28 50.21 -41.25 -28.66
CA SER A 28 50.13 -40.14 -27.70
C SER A 28 48.78 -40.06 -26.97
N LEU A 29 47.78 -40.81 -27.42
CA LEU A 29 46.45 -40.93 -26.82
C LEU A 29 46.38 -41.90 -25.62
N ASP A 30 47.47 -42.57 -25.26
CA ASP A 30 47.62 -43.28 -23.97
C ASP A 30 47.80 -42.30 -22.78
N THR A 31 47.42 -41.04 -22.97
CA THR A 31 47.30 -40.05 -21.91
C THR A 31 45.84 -39.99 -21.49
N GLU A 32 45.56 -40.42 -20.26
CA GLU A 32 44.24 -40.39 -19.63
C GLU A 32 43.59 -39.01 -19.78
N VAL A 33 42.71 -38.87 -20.78
CA VAL A 33 41.87 -37.67 -20.93
C VAL A 33 40.71 -37.79 -19.95
N GLU A 34 40.96 -37.47 -18.68
CA GLU A 34 39.90 -37.17 -17.72
C GLU A 34 39.18 -35.88 -18.15
N THR A 35 38.03 -36.02 -18.80
CA THR A 35 37.15 -34.89 -19.16
C THR A 35 36.41 -34.37 -17.92
N SER A 36 37.14 -33.70 -17.02
CA SER A 36 36.55 -33.08 -15.84
C SER A 36 35.97 -31.70 -16.18
N ASN A 37 34.65 -31.53 -15.99
CA ASN A 37 33.94 -30.25 -16.15
C ASN A 37 34.25 -29.23 -15.03
N LEU A 38 35.24 -29.51 -14.17
CA LEU A 38 35.64 -28.66 -13.06
C LEU A 38 36.22 -27.32 -13.52
N ILE A 39 36.78 -27.27 -14.73
CA ILE A 39 37.30 -26.04 -15.37
C ILE A 39 36.14 -25.08 -15.73
N CYS A 40 34.94 -25.61 -15.96
CA CYS A 40 33.76 -24.83 -16.31
C CYS A 40 32.97 -24.37 -15.08
N LEU A 41 33.37 -24.76 -13.87
CA LEU A 41 32.63 -24.47 -12.66
C LEU A 41 33.00 -23.05 -12.17
N PRO A 42 32.05 -22.09 -12.16
CA PRO A 42 32.33 -20.76 -11.64
C PRO A 42 32.67 -20.87 -10.16
N GLN A 43 33.92 -20.55 -9.81
CA GLN A 43 34.36 -20.52 -8.42
C GLN A 43 33.64 -19.37 -7.69
N PRO A 44 32.85 -19.65 -6.64
CA PRO A 44 32.15 -18.60 -5.92
C PRO A 44 33.16 -17.81 -5.08
N THR A 45 33.60 -16.66 -5.59
CA THR A 45 34.36 -15.69 -4.81
C THR A 45 33.42 -14.90 -3.92
N GLY A 46 33.61 -14.95 -2.61
CA GLY A 46 32.88 -14.10 -1.67
C GLY A 46 33.12 -12.63 -2.00
N LEU A 47 32.04 -11.84 -2.08
CA LEU A 47 32.16 -10.42 -2.35
C LEU A 47 32.93 -9.74 -1.21
N THR A 48 33.88 -8.89 -1.57
CA THR A 48 34.61 -8.07 -0.60
C THR A 48 33.65 -7.08 0.06
N ARG A 49 33.93 -6.69 1.30
CA ARG A 49 33.12 -5.71 2.05
C ARG A 49 32.94 -4.39 1.28
N GLN A 50 33.94 -3.99 0.49
CA GLN A 50 33.91 -2.80 -0.36
C GLN A 50 32.87 -2.93 -1.48
N GLN A 51 32.79 -4.09 -2.15
CA GLN A 51 31.80 -4.34 -3.19
C GLN A 51 30.38 -4.30 -2.65
N TYR A 52 30.14 -4.89 -1.47
CA TYR A 52 28.85 -4.80 -0.79
C TYR A 52 28.44 -3.36 -0.48
N LEU A 53 29.36 -2.57 0.09
CA LEU A 53 29.08 -1.16 0.38
C LEU A 53 28.77 -0.37 -0.89
N ASN A 54 29.53 -0.58 -1.96
CA ASN A 54 29.32 0.13 -3.22
C ASN A 54 27.99 -0.23 -3.91
N THR A 55 27.46 -1.44 -3.69
CA THR A 55 26.16 -1.85 -4.22
C THR A 55 24.99 -1.38 -3.33
N PHE A 56 25.11 -1.51 -2.01
CA PHE A 56 24.01 -1.18 -1.10
C PHE A 56 23.85 0.31 -0.83
N LEU A 57 24.93 1.09 -0.85
CA LEU A 57 24.89 2.53 -0.64
C LEU A 57 23.99 3.28 -1.65
N PRO A 58 24.13 3.10 -2.98
CA PRO A 58 23.25 3.76 -3.94
C PRO A 58 21.81 3.25 -3.85
N LEU A 59 21.61 1.96 -3.53
CA LEU A 59 20.27 1.38 -3.34
C LEU A 59 19.57 2.02 -2.14
N GLY A 60 20.28 2.14 -1.01
CA GLY A 60 19.78 2.82 0.18
C GLY A 60 19.52 4.31 -0.06
N ALA A 61 20.40 4.99 -0.80
CA ALA A 61 20.21 6.38 -1.20
C ALA A 61 18.96 6.55 -2.07
N LEU A 62 18.70 5.63 -3.01
CA LEU A 62 17.49 5.65 -3.85
C LEU A 62 16.23 5.52 -3.00
N VAL A 63 16.20 4.56 -2.06
CA VAL A 63 15.08 4.36 -1.14
C VAL A 63 14.85 5.61 -0.28
N LEU A 64 15.92 6.19 0.26
CA LEU A 64 15.85 7.43 1.03
C LEU A 64 15.31 8.59 0.18
N LEU A 65 15.77 8.73 -1.06
CA LEU A 65 15.28 9.74 -1.99
C LEU A 65 13.79 9.57 -2.31
N CYS A 66 13.32 8.33 -2.49
CA CYS A 66 11.89 8.04 -2.66
C CYS A 66 11.06 8.45 -1.44
N LEU A 67 11.55 8.19 -0.22
CA LEU A 67 10.88 8.64 1.00
C LEU A 67 10.89 10.17 1.10
N VAL A 68 12.02 10.80 0.78
CA VAL A 68 12.18 12.25 0.81
C VAL A 68 11.31 12.92 -0.26
N GLN A 69 11.03 12.26 -1.39
CA GLN A 69 10.21 12.79 -2.50
C GLN A 69 8.79 13.24 -2.09
N VAL A 70 8.25 12.75 -0.98
CA VAL A 70 6.96 13.23 -0.44
C VAL A 70 7.05 14.70 0.00
N TYR A 71 8.21 15.14 0.50
CA TYR A 71 8.43 16.51 0.99
C TYR A 71 8.50 17.57 -0.13
N PRO A 72 9.20 17.40 -1.27
CA PRO A 72 9.18 18.36 -2.35
C PRO A 72 7.78 18.51 -2.96
N PHE A 73 6.90 17.50 -2.94
CA PHE A 73 5.50 17.71 -3.32
C PHE A 73 4.77 18.67 -2.39
N ARG A 74 5.03 18.60 -1.07
CA ARG A 74 4.49 19.57 -0.09
C ARG A 74 5.13 20.95 -0.26
N LEU A 75 6.44 21.02 -0.44
CA LEU A 75 7.19 22.26 -0.66
C LEU A 75 6.80 22.94 -1.98
N ARG A 76 6.56 22.19 -3.07
CA ARG A 76 6.10 22.74 -4.35
C ARG A 76 4.81 23.54 -4.18
N ARG A 77 3.88 23.06 -3.34
CA ARG A 77 2.68 23.81 -3.01
C ARG A 77 2.99 25.09 -2.24
N ALA A 78 3.89 25.03 -1.26
CA ALA A 78 4.31 26.21 -0.50
C ALA A 78 5.00 27.26 -1.40
N ILE A 79 5.94 26.83 -2.25
CA ILE A 79 6.63 27.68 -3.22
C ILE A 79 5.62 28.29 -4.21
N ALA A 80 4.73 27.48 -4.78
CA ALA A 80 3.69 27.98 -5.69
C ALA A 80 2.73 28.98 -5.01
N SER A 81 2.40 28.78 -3.72
CA SER A 81 1.59 29.73 -2.96
C SER A 81 2.31 31.06 -2.72
N PHE A 82 3.63 31.04 -2.60
CA PHE A 82 4.44 32.24 -2.43
C PHE A 82 4.52 33.06 -3.73
N TYR A 83 4.76 32.40 -4.87
CA TYR A 83 4.87 33.08 -6.17
C TYR A 83 3.51 33.49 -6.77
N PHE A 84 2.44 32.72 -6.53
CA PHE A 84 1.10 32.98 -7.12
C PHE A 84 -0.01 33.06 -6.06
N PRO A 85 0.05 34.04 -5.13
CA PRO A 85 -0.87 34.13 -4.00
C PRO A 85 -2.33 34.34 -4.45
N LYS A 86 -2.55 35.08 -5.55
CA LYS A 86 -3.89 35.33 -6.09
C LYS A 86 -4.58 34.03 -6.53
N ARG A 87 -3.85 33.10 -7.17
CA ARG A 87 -4.42 31.83 -7.65
C ARG A 87 -4.67 30.84 -6.50
N GLU A 88 -3.77 30.77 -5.52
CA GLU A 88 -3.97 29.91 -4.36
C GLU A 88 -5.13 30.39 -3.48
N LYS A 89 -5.28 31.70 -3.27
CA LYS A 89 -6.42 32.27 -2.53
C LYS A 89 -7.76 31.89 -3.16
N THR A 90 -7.89 31.96 -4.48
CA THR A 90 -9.11 31.53 -5.18
C THR A 90 -9.40 30.04 -4.98
N ARG A 91 -8.37 29.18 -5.06
CA ARG A 91 -8.53 27.73 -4.81
C ARG A 91 -8.95 27.43 -3.38
N VAL A 92 -8.34 28.11 -2.40
CA VAL A 92 -8.67 27.96 -0.98
C VAL A 92 -10.09 28.44 -0.71
N LEU A 93 -10.49 29.61 -1.23
CA LEU A 93 -11.85 30.13 -1.08
C LEU A 93 -12.89 29.22 -1.74
N PHE A 94 -12.59 28.70 -2.93
CA PHE A 94 -13.45 27.73 -3.60
C PHE A 94 -13.62 26.45 -2.77
N LEU A 95 -12.51 25.87 -2.28
CA LEU A 95 -12.54 24.67 -1.44
C LEU A 95 -13.31 24.93 -0.13
N TYR A 96 -13.08 26.08 0.50
CA TYR A 96 -13.77 26.50 1.71
C TYR A 96 -15.28 26.61 1.49
N ASN A 97 -15.71 27.33 0.44
CA ASN A 97 -17.11 27.48 0.09
C ASN A 97 -17.75 26.13 -0.25
N LYS A 98 -17.03 25.25 -0.96
CA LYS A 98 -17.49 23.89 -1.26
C LYS A 98 -17.70 23.08 0.03
N LEU A 99 -16.76 23.12 0.97
CA LEU A 99 -16.87 22.43 2.25
C LEU A 99 -18.02 23.00 3.11
N LEU A 100 -18.19 24.32 3.14
CA LEU A 100 -19.31 24.97 3.81
C LEU A 100 -20.66 24.54 3.23
N LEU A 101 -20.78 24.55 1.90
CA LEU A 101 -21.99 24.11 1.22
C LEU A 101 -22.30 22.64 1.53
N GLN A 102 -21.29 21.76 1.42
CA GLN A 102 -21.45 20.34 1.77
C GLN A 102 -21.94 20.16 3.21
N ARG A 103 -21.38 20.88 4.18
CA ARG A 103 -21.82 20.83 5.58
C ARG A 103 -23.27 21.32 5.74
N ARG A 104 -23.63 22.44 5.11
CA ARG A 104 -24.99 22.99 5.16
C ARG A 104 -26.00 22.02 4.56
N THR A 105 -25.70 21.42 3.41
CA THR A 105 -26.58 20.46 2.75
C THR A 105 -26.77 19.21 3.60
N LEU A 106 -25.69 18.67 4.19
CA LEU A 106 -25.79 17.54 5.11
C LEU A 106 -26.69 17.86 6.32
N LEU A 107 -26.46 19.00 6.97
CA LEU A 107 -27.30 19.42 8.12
C LEU A 107 -28.76 19.62 7.72
N TYR A 108 -29.03 20.23 6.57
CA TYR A 108 -30.38 20.41 6.05
C TYR A 108 -31.10 19.07 5.83
N LEU A 109 -30.43 18.12 5.17
CA LEU A 109 -30.98 16.78 4.92
C LEU A 109 -31.21 16.00 6.23
N GLN A 110 -30.28 16.08 7.18
CA GLN A 110 -30.41 15.41 8.47
C GLN A 110 -31.55 16.01 9.30
N ARG A 111 -31.71 17.34 9.32
CA ARG A 111 -32.86 17.99 9.98
C ARG A 111 -34.18 17.55 9.35
N GLY A 112 -34.26 17.47 8.02
CA GLY A 112 -35.43 16.93 7.33
C GLY A 112 -35.71 15.45 7.64
N ARG A 113 -34.66 14.64 7.87
CA ARG A 113 -34.81 13.25 8.34
C ARG A 113 -35.35 13.18 9.77
N VAL A 114 -34.78 13.96 10.69
CA VAL A 114 -35.24 14.01 12.10
C VAL A 114 -36.68 14.52 12.18
N ALA A 115 -37.04 15.57 11.43
CA ALA A 115 -38.41 16.08 11.40
C ALA A 115 -39.41 15.04 10.86
N ARG A 116 -39.02 14.26 9.85
CA ARG A 116 -39.85 13.14 9.36
C ARG A 116 -39.99 12.03 10.40
N LEU A 117 -38.91 11.66 11.08
CA LEU A 117 -38.95 10.66 12.16
C LEU A 117 -39.80 11.15 13.35
N ALA A 118 -39.75 12.44 13.67
CA ALA A 118 -40.56 13.03 14.75
C ALA A 118 -42.06 13.07 14.41
N ARG A 119 -42.42 13.17 13.12
CA ARG A 119 -43.82 13.11 12.67
C ARG A 119 -44.38 11.69 12.61
N GLN A 120 -43.52 10.67 12.51
CA GLN A 120 -43.96 9.29 12.54
C GLN A 120 -44.25 8.88 13.99
N PRO A 121 -45.38 8.20 14.26
CA PRO A 121 -45.65 7.70 15.59
C PRO A 121 -44.51 6.75 16.00
N PRO A 122 -44.04 6.82 17.27
CA PRO A 122 -42.96 5.97 17.73
C PRO A 122 -43.36 4.51 17.53
N GLY A 123 -42.60 3.79 16.71
CA GLY A 123 -42.85 2.37 16.49
C GLY A 123 -42.81 1.60 17.80
N LEU A 124 -43.56 0.50 17.89
CA LEU A 124 -43.62 -0.33 19.10
C LEU A 124 -42.21 -0.69 19.64
N GLY A 125 -41.24 -0.87 18.75
CA GLY A 125 -39.84 -1.13 19.08
C GLY A 125 -39.13 0.02 19.80
N THR A 126 -39.38 1.30 19.48
CA THR A 126 -38.73 2.43 20.18
C THR A 126 -39.30 2.64 21.58
N LEU A 127 -40.61 2.43 21.75
CA LEU A 127 -41.28 2.44 23.06
C LEU A 127 -40.79 1.30 23.96
N LEU A 128 -40.66 0.08 23.40
CA LEU A 128 -40.10 -1.07 24.11
C LEU A 128 -38.64 -0.83 24.52
N LEU A 129 -37.83 -0.25 23.63
CA LEU A 129 -36.43 0.08 23.92
C LEU A 129 -36.31 1.11 25.05
N GLN A 130 -37.17 2.13 25.05
CA GLN A 130 -37.22 3.15 26.10
C GLN A 130 -37.64 2.55 27.45
N ARG A 131 -38.64 1.65 27.45
CA ARG A 131 -39.11 0.94 28.65
C ARG A 131 -38.05 -0.02 29.20
N CYS A 132 -37.34 -0.75 28.33
CA CYS A 132 -36.21 -1.58 28.72
C CYS A 132 -35.06 -0.75 29.29
N ARG A 133 -34.75 0.42 28.72
CA ARG A 133 -33.72 1.33 29.24
C ARG A 133 -34.05 1.91 30.62
N GLN A 134 -35.33 2.14 30.91
CA GLN A 134 -35.76 2.53 32.26
C GLN A 134 -35.68 1.38 33.26
N ARG A 135 -36.05 0.16 32.84
CA ARG A 135 -36.07 -1.02 33.71
C ARG A 135 -34.65 -1.51 34.07
N TRP A 136 -33.67 -1.27 33.21
CA TRP A 136 -32.36 -1.92 33.27
C TRP A 136 -31.19 -0.91 33.16
N PRO A 137 -30.57 -0.48 34.28
CA PRO A 137 -29.52 0.55 34.27
C PRO A 137 -28.20 0.12 33.61
N TRP A 138 -27.81 -1.14 33.72
CA TRP A 138 -26.68 -1.77 33.00
C TRP A 138 -26.74 -1.65 31.45
N LEU A 139 -27.94 -1.66 30.85
CA LEU A 139 -28.12 -1.47 29.39
C LEU A 139 -27.76 -0.04 28.93
N ARG A 140 -27.72 0.94 29.84
CA ARG A 140 -27.28 2.31 29.51
C ARG A 140 -25.80 2.36 29.11
N ARG A 141 -24.97 1.43 29.63
CA ARG A 141 -23.54 1.39 29.33
C ARG A 141 -23.24 0.77 27.95
N CYS A 142 -24.05 -0.18 27.51
CA CYS A 142 -23.94 -0.81 26.19
C CYS A 142 -24.53 0.05 25.06
N PHE A 143 -25.56 0.85 25.36
CA PHE A 143 -26.15 1.79 24.40
C PHE A 143 -25.67 3.20 24.72
N ARG A 144 -24.44 3.56 24.32
CA ARG A 144 -24.03 4.97 24.29
C ARG A 144 -24.97 5.76 23.37
N GLN A 145 -25.39 6.95 23.80
CA GLN A 145 -26.20 7.80 22.96
C GLN A 145 -25.35 8.32 21.79
N ARG A 146 -26.02 8.69 20.70
CA ARG A 146 -25.38 9.29 19.53
C ARG A 146 -26.09 10.60 19.26
N CYS A 147 -25.35 11.58 18.74
CA CYS A 147 -25.97 12.83 18.31
C CYS A 147 -27.07 12.54 17.28
N THR A 148 -28.26 13.10 17.49
CA THR A 148 -29.45 12.87 16.66
C THR A 148 -29.28 13.32 15.21
N LEU A 149 -28.36 14.26 14.95
CA LEU A 149 -28.10 14.81 13.60
C LEU A 149 -26.92 14.14 12.89
N CYS A 150 -25.76 14.03 13.55
CA CYS A 150 -24.52 13.54 12.91
C CYS A 150 -24.15 12.10 13.28
N GLY A 151 -24.82 11.50 14.27
CA GLY A 151 -24.54 10.13 14.71
C GLY A 151 -23.20 9.95 15.42
N THR A 152 -22.51 11.04 15.79
CA THR A 152 -21.25 10.95 16.56
C THR A 152 -21.52 10.31 17.92
N PRO A 153 -20.60 9.44 18.41
CA PRO A 153 -20.74 8.87 19.73
C PRO A 153 -20.67 9.96 20.80
N GLU A 154 -21.38 9.75 21.89
CA GLU A 154 -21.42 10.61 23.06
C GLU A 154 -20.01 10.93 23.60
N THR A 155 -19.70 12.22 23.64
CA THR A 155 -18.55 12.86 24.30
C THR A 155 -19.09 13.71 25.46
N PRO A 156 -18.27 14.06 26.48
CA PRO A 156 -18.74 14.84 27.65
C PRO A 156 -19.28 16.24 27.31
N GLN A 157 -19.12 16.69 26.07
CA GLN A 157 -19.55 17.99 25.54
C GLN A 157 -20.90 17.93 24.79
N HIS A 158 -21.74 16.92 25.04
CA HIS A 158 -23.05 16.84 24.38
C HIS A 158 -24.10 17.60 25.19
N GLU A 159 -24.85 18.48 24.51
CA GLU A 159 -25.94 19.22 25.10
C GLU A 159 -27.27 18.49 24.88
N HIS A 160 -28.06 18.40 25.95
CA HIS A 160 -29.41 17.88 25.90
C HIS A 160 -30.38 19.00 25.54
N CYS A 161 -31.46 18.65 24.83
CA CYS A 161 -32.53 19.61 24.59
C CYS A 161 -33.12 20.10 25.93
N PRO A 162 -33.34 21.41 26.12
CA PRO A 162 -33.87 21.97 27.37
C PRO A 162 -35.35 21.62 27.62
N SER A 163 -36.05 21.02 26.65
CA SER A 163 -37.42 20.58 26.85
C SER A 163 -37.47 19.25 27.61
N PRO A 164 -38.25 19.15 28.69
CA PRO A 164 -38.26 17.97 29.57
C PRO A 164 -38.78 16.70 28.89
N ASP A 165 -39.57 16.85 27.82
CA ASP A 165 -40.17 15.74 27.07
C ASP A 165 -39.31 15.28 25.88
N CYS A 166 -38.18 15.94 25.60
CA CYS A 166 -37.35 15.66 24.44
C CYS A 166 -36.06 14.94 24.83
N VAL A 167 -35.92 13.68 24.42
CA VAL A 167 -34.72 12.85 24.62
C VAL A 167 -33.65 13.12 23.54
N ALA A 168 -33.70 14.29 22.88
CA ALA A 168 -32.75 14.62 21.82
C ALA A 168 -31.41 15.08 22.40
N LEU A 169 -30.34 14.43 21.94
CA LEU A 169 -28.95 14.77 22.26
C LEU A 169 -28.27 15.37 21.03
N TYR A 170 -27.56 16.48 21.22
CA TYR A 170 -26.80 17.16 20.17
C TYR A 170 -25.32 17.27 20.53
N CYS A 171 -24.49 17.30 19.49
CA CYS A 171 -23.06 17.61 19.60
C CYS A 171 -22.86 19.14 19.62
N GLU A 172 -21.79 19.69 20.21
CA GLU A 172 -21.53 21.16 20.18
C GLU A 172 -21.55 21.74 18.75
N ARG A 173 -21.08 20.98 17.77
CA ARG A 173 -21.07 21.41 16.35
C ARG A 173 -22.45 21.37 15.69
N CYS A 174 -23.42 20.75 16.35
CA CYS A 174 -24.74 20.42 15.84
C CYS A 174 -25.87 21.19 16.53
N TRP A 175 -25.63 21.59 17.79
CA TRP A 175 -26.43 22.50 18.59
C TRP A 175 -26.47 23.88 17.90
#